data_AF-A0A1B3IST1-F1
#
_entry.id   AF-A0A1B3IST1-F1
#
_cell.length_a   1.000
_cell.length_b   1.000
_cell.length_c   1.000
_cell.angle_alpha   90.00
_cell.angle_beta   90.00
_cell.angle_gamma   90.00
#
_symmetry.space_group_name_H-M   'P 1'
#
loop_
_entity.id
_entity.type
_entity.pdbx_description
1 polymer ?
#
loop_
_entity_poly.entity_id
_entity_poly.type
_entity_poly.pdbx_seq_one_letter_code
_entity_poly.pdbx_strand_id
1 'polypeptide(L)'
;MKKIYIENIDDYILVDDEDFERVNFYKWHKSYAHDTQRFLAQILGKKTALPVFILNNQYAYQKDKNNDFTRKNLGADKHSFRYRAPQKNSSSKYKGVSYDSKHNKWVASIYAEGEKKYLGRFVDEKECAKAYNNAVLKYWDGDGYLNDV
;
A
#
# COMPACT_ATOMS: atom_id res chain seq x y z
N MET A 1 -1.72 -12.65 24.94
CA MET A 1 -1.05 -11.49 24.30
C MET A 1 0.19 -11.13 25.10
N LYS A 2 1.28 -10.76 24.43
CA LYS A 2 2.54 -10.34 25.06
C LYS A 2 2.99 -8.97 24.57
N LYS A 3 3.84 -8.32 25.36
CA LYS A 3 4.44 -7.01 25.07
C LYS A 3 5.89 -7.15 24.66
N ILE A 4 6.30 -6.44 23.62
CA ILE A 4 7.71 -6.36 23.19
C ILE A 4 8.13 -4.89 23.25
N TYR A 5 9.21 -4.61 23.98
CA TYR A 5 9.74 -3.26 24.16
C TYR A 5 10.44 -2.77 22.89
N ILE A 6 10.17 -1.52 22.51
CA ILE A 6 10.71 -0.85 21.33
C ILE A 6 11.53 0.36 21.78
N GLU A 7 12.85 0.21 21.74
CA GLU A 7 13.83 1.16 22.29
C GLU A 7 13.65 2.60 21.77
N ASN A 8 13.43 2.78 20.47
CA ASN A 8 13.44 4.11 19.86
C ASN A 8 12.18 4.96 20.15
N ILE A 9 11.19 4.38 20.84
CA ILE A 9 9.97 5.08 21.25
C ILE A 9 9.71 4.96 22.75
N ASP A 10 10.58 4.27 23.49
CA ASP A 10 10.42 3.98 24.92
C ASP A 10 9.01 3.45 25.27
N ASP A 11 8.52 2.50 24.46
CA ASP A 11 7.17 1.95 24.59
C ASP A 11 7.11 0.52 24.07
N TYR A 12 5.95 -0.14 24.21
CA TYR A 12 5.74 -1.52 23.86
C TYR A 12 4.79 -1.66 22.67
N ILE A 13 5.04 -2.68 21.85
CA ILE A 13 4.05 -3.23 20.93
C ILE A 13 3.34 -4.43 21.57
N LEU A 14 2.07 -4.63 21.22
CA LEU A 14 1.30 -5.82 21.58
C LEU A 14 1.31 -6.83 20.44
N VAL A 15 1.53 -8.10 20.75
CA VAL A 15 1.48 -9.21 19.80
C VAL A 15 0.75 -10.41 20.41
N ASP A 16 0.25 -11.30 19.56
CA ASP A 16 -0.31 -12.58 20.01
C ASP A 16 0.77 -13.50 20.55
N ASP A 17 0.37 -14.42 21.44
CA ASP A 17 1.33 -15.30 22.15
C ASP A 17 2.08 -16.23 21.18
N GLU A 18 1.40 -16.68 20.12
CA GLU A 18 1.97 -17.50 19.04
C GLU A 18 3.04 -16.77 18.22
N ASP A 19 2.98 -15.44 18.19
CA ASP A 19 3.85 -14.60 17.37
C ASP A 19 5.01 -14.00 18.19
N PHE A 20 4.95 -14.09 19.51
CA PHE A 20 5.88 -13.39 20.40
C PHE A 20 7.34 -13.79 20.20
N GLU A 21 7.68 -15.09 20.26
CA GLU A 21 9.09 -15.53 20.24
C GLU A 21 9.79 -15.10 18.94
N ARG A 22 9.14 -15.31 17.80
CA ARG A 22 9.67 -14.93 16.49
C ARG A 22 9.76 -13.42 16.29
N VAL A 23 8.83 -12.63 16.83
CA VAL A 23 8.88 -11.16 16.74
C VAL A 23 9.97 -10.62 17.66
N ASN A 24 10.05 -11.12 18.90
CA ASN A 24 11.00 -10.68 19.92
C ASN A 24 12.45 -11.00 19.57
N PHE A 25 12.69 -11.97 18.69
CA PHE A 25 14.02 -12.28 18.17
C PHE A 25 14.67 -11.10 17.41
N TYR A 26 13.88 -10.21 16.81
CA TYR A 26 14.38 -9.09 16.01
C TYR A 26 14.24 -7.75 16.71
N LYS A 27 15.19 -6.85 16.44
CA LYS A 27 15.10 -5.44 16.89
C LYS A 27 14.23 -4.63 15.93
N TRP A 28 13.05 -4.26 16.40
CA TRP A 28 12.10 -3.43 15.66
C TRP A 28 12.29 -1.95 15.97
N HIS A 29 12.03 -1.11 14.98
CA HIS A 29 12.09 0.34 15.13
C HIS A 29 10.83 0.99 14.57
N LYS A 30 10.24 1.93 15.32
CA LYS A 30 9.19 2.80 14.80
C LYS A 30 9.80 3.88 13.90
N SER A 31 9.21 4.07 12.73
CA SER A 31 9.58 5.09 11.75
C SER A 31 8.33 5.70 11.13
N TYR A 32 8.48 6.85 10.47
CA TYR A 32 7.39 7.52 9.78
C TYR A 32 7.74 7.70 8.31
N ALA A 33 6.73 7.54 7.45
CA ALA A 33 6.82 7.88 6.03
C ALA A 33 5.52 8.58 5.63
N HIS A 34 5.60 9.85 5.23
CA HIS A 34 4.43 10.70 4.91
C HIS A 34 3.35 10.59 6.01
N ASP A 35 3.74 10.87 7.26
CA ASP A 35 2.89 10.81 8.46
C ASP A 35 2.31 9.43 8.80
N THR A 36 2.66 8.40 8.02
CA THR A 36 2.25 7.02 8.30
C THR A 36 3.33 6.32 9.14
N GLN A 37 2.97 5.92 10.35
CA GLN A 37 3.84 5.10 11.20
C GLN A 37 4.09 3.71 10.62
N ARG A 38 5.30 3.18 10.83
CA ARG A 38 5.73 1.85 10.42
C ARG A 38 6.69 1.26 11.44
N PHE A 39 6.56 -0.02 11.74
CA PHE A 39 7.52 -0.78 12.54
C PHE A 39 8.34 -1.68 11.60
N LEU A 40 9.65 -1.48 11.58
CA LEU A 40 10.55 -2.08 10.61
C LEU A 40 11.74 -2.76 11.32
N ALA A 41 12.18 -3.89 10.79
CA ALA A 41 13.40 -4.58 11.20
C ALA A 41 14.23 -4.97 9.97
N GLN A 42 15.54 -5.17 10.18
CA GLN A 42 16.43 -5.74 9.17
C GLN A 42 16.45 -7.26 9.35
N ILE A 43 15.91 -8.00 8.37
CA ILE A 43 15.79 -9.47 8.41
C ILE A 43 16.45 -10.03 7.15
N LEU A 44 17.49 -10.84 7.30
CA LEU A 44 18.24 -11.44 6.18
C LEU A 44 18.68 -10.40 5.12
N GLY A 45 19.16 -9.23 5.57
CA GLY A 45 19.58 -8.15 4.67
C GLY A 45 18.44 -7.36 4.02
N LYS A 46 17.18 -7.62 4.36
CA LYS A 46 16.02 -6.90 3.84
C LYS A 46 15.26 -6.14 4.93
N LYS A 47 14.85 -4.92 4.61
CA LYS A 47 13.97 -4.11 5.47
C LYS A 47 12.56 -4.72 5.43
N THR A 48 12.10 -5.25 6.55
CA THR A 48 10.83 -5.97 6.66
C THR A 48 9.88 -5.22 7.59
N ALA A 49 8.63 -5.07 7.17
CA ALA A 49 7.59 -4.47 8.00
C ALA A 49 6.97 -5.50 8.94
N LEU A 50 6.64 -5.05 10.16
CA LEU A 50 6.13 -5.94 11.20
C LEU A 50 4.84 -6.68 10.80
N PRO A 51 3.83 -6.06 10.17
CA PRO A 51 2.66 -6.80 9.68
C PRO A 51 3.01 -7.90 8.66
N VAL A 52 3.98 -7.62 7.78
CA VAL A 52 4.43 -8.57 6.74
C VAL A 52 5.13 -9.76 7.37
N PHE A 53 6.00 -9.50 8.35
CA PHE A 53 6.64 -10.55 9.13
C PHE A 53 5.61 -11.35 9.95
N ILE A 54 4.60 -10.68 10.54
CA ILE A 54 3.62 -11.34 11.38
C ILE A 54 2.74 -12.29 10.56
N LEU A 55 2.17 -11.82 9.46
CA LEU A 55 1.26 -12.65 8.66
C LEU A 55 1.98 -13.50 7.60
N ASN A 56 3.31 -13.41 7.50
CA ASN A 56 4.10 -13.96 6.40
C ASN A 56 3.49 -13.62 5.02
N ASN A 57 3.08 -12.36 4.84
CA ASN A 57 2.35 -11.92 3.67
C ASN A 57 2.78 -10.51 3.27
N GLN A 58 3.33 -10.35 2.07
CA GLN A 58 3.82 -9.06 1.56
C GLN A 58 2.74 -7.98 1.44
N TYR A 59 1.47 -8.37 1.41
CA TYR A 59 0.31 -7.47 1.34
C TYR A 59 -0.32 -7.21 2.71
N ALA A 60 0.34 -7.62 3.79
CA ALA A 60 -0.12 -7.38 5.14
C ALA A 60 -0.09 -5.89 5.49
N TYR A 61 -1.12 -5.45 6.19
CA TYR A 61 -1.26 -4.11 6.71
C TYR A 61 -1.85 -4.14 8.12
N GLN A 62 -1.63 -3.06 8.85
CA GLN A 62 -2.27 -2.79 10.13
C GLN A 62 -3.53 -1.96 9.89
N LYS A 63 -4.68 -2.35 10.46
CA LYS A 63 -5.98 -1.67 10.30
C LYS A 63 -5.94 -0.31 11.02
N ASP A 64 -5.68 -0.33 12.32
CA ASP A 64 -5.53 0.85 13.17
C ASP A 64 -4.06 1.18 13.40
N LYS A 65 -3.63 2.39 13.04
CA LYS A 65 -2.22 2.81 13.15
C LYS A 65 -1.83 3.14 14.60
N ASN A 66 -1.60 2.11 15.40
CA ASN A 66 -1.15 2.20 16.79
C ASN A 66 -0.03 1.16 17.10
N ASN A 67 0.22 0.87 18.36
CA ASN A 67 1.21 -0.13 18.79
C ASN A 67 0.61 -1.55 18.96
N ASP A 68 -0.64 -1.78 18.55
CA ASP A 68 -1.29 -3.10 18.57
C ASP A 68 -0.99 -3.85 17.26
N PHE A 69 -0.18 -4.91 17.34
CA PHE A 69 0.18 -5.80 16.24
C PHE A 69 -0.38 -7.22 16.42
N THR A 70 -1.41 -7.37 17.25
CA THR A 70 -2.19 -8.62 17.29
C THR A 70 -2.94 -8.82 15.98
N ARG A 71 -3.23 -10.07 15.64
CA ARG A 71 -3.87 -10.49 14.39
C ARG A 71 -5.26 -9.90 14.19
N LYS A 72 -5.97 -9.52 15.26
CA LYS A 72 -7.23 -8.75 15.15
C LYS A 72 -7.02 -7.39 14.47
N ASN A 73 -5.88 -6.74 14.67
CA ASN A 73 -5.52 -5.44 14.08
C ASN A 73 -4.71 -5.60 12.77
N LEU A 74 -4.44 -6.83 12.33
CA LEU A 74 -3.75 -7.10 11.08
C LEU A 74 -4.73 -7.63 10.03
N GLY A 75 -4.43 -7.33 8.78
CA GLY A 75 -5.12 -7.88 7.62
C GLY A 75 -4.13 -8.01 6.48
N ALA A 76 -4.52 -8.70 5.41
CA ALA A 76 -3.73 -8.74 4.19
C ALA A 76 -4.67 -8.64 3.00
N ASP A 77 -4.35 -7.75 2.07
CA ASP A 77 -5.13 -7.57 0.86
C ASP A 77 -4.21 -7.24 -0.32
N LYS A 78 -4.09 -8.24 -1.22
CA LYS A 78 -3.30 -8.14 -2.44
C LYS A 78 -3.83 -7.08 -3.40
N HIS A 79 -5.10 -6.67 -3.26
CA HIS A 79 -5.79 -5.72 -4.13
C HIS A 79 -6.01 -4.34 -3.51
N SER A 80 -5.48 -4.08 -2.30
CA SER A 80 -5.62 -2.78 -1.62
C SER A 80 -5.16 -1.59 -2.47
N PHE A 81 -4.27 -1.80 -3.44
CA PHE A 81 -3.82 -0.78 -4.38
C PHE A 81 -4.93 -0.28 -5.34
N ARG A 82 -5.96 -1.09 -5.59
CA ARG A 82 -7.09 -0.77 -6.48
C ARG A 82 -7.90 0.42 -5.94
N TYR A 83 -8.07 0.51 -4.63
CA TYR A 83 -8.89 1.55 -3.99
C TYR A 83 -8.13 2.83 -3.61
N ARG A 84 -6.81 2.86 -3.79
CA ARG A 84 -6.02 4.05 -3.42
C ARG A 84 -6.40 5.24 -4.30
N ALA A 85 -6.72 6.36 -3.69
CA ALA A 85 -6.85 7.64 -4.39
C ALA A 85 -5.54 8.02 -5.14
N PRO A 86 -5.61 8.88 -6.15
CA PRO A 86 -4.43 9.45 -6.80
C PRO A 86 -3.49 10.11 -5.77
N GLN A 87 -2.19 9.92 -5.96
CA GLN A 87 -1.19 10.41 -5.02
C GLN A 87 -0.99 11.92 -5.15
N LYS A 88 -0.76 12.62 -4.03
CA LYS A 88 -0.57 14.08 -3.99
C LYS A 88 0.55 14.59 -4.92
N ASN A 89 1.59 13.79 -5.13
CA ASN A 89 2.73 14.15 -5.97
C ASN A 89 2.63 13.56 -7.39
N SER A 90 1.46 13.09 -7.79
CA SER A 90 1.19 12.63 -9.15
C SER A 90 1.15 13.82 -10.11
N SER A 91 1.49 13.59 -11.38
CA SER A 91 1.29 14.59 -12.45
C SER A 91 -0.20 14.80 -12.77
N SER A 92 -1.07 13.92 -12.29
CA SER A 92 -2.50 13.96 -12.51
C SER A 92 -3.28 13.89 -11.20
N LYS A 93 -4.40 14.62 -11.15
CA LYS A 93 -5.39 14.50 -10.07
C LYS A 93 -6.25 13.24 -10.17
N TYR A 94 -6.15 12.48 -11.26
CA TYR A 94 -6.89 11.25 -11.50
C TYR A 94 -6.00 10.02 -11.36
N LYS A 95 -6.56 8.93 -10.81
CA LYS A 95 -5.88 7.66 -10.67
C LYS A 95 -5.63 7.04 -12.04
N GLY A 96 -4.44 6.45 -12.20
CA GLY A 96 -4.03 5.76 -13.43
C GLY A 96 -3.67 6.69 -14.59
N VAL A 97 -3.64 8.00 -14.35
CA VAL A 97 -3.32 9.02 -15.35
C VAL A 97 -1.96 9.64 -15.04
N SER A 98 -1.16 9.88 -16.07
CA SER A 98 0.15 10.54 -15.96
C SER A 98 0.44 11.40 -17.18
N TYR A 99 1.15 12.51 -17.01
CA TYR A 99 1.60 13.35 -18.12
C TYR A 99 2.88 12.82 -18.77
N ASP A 100 2.85 12.66 -20.09
CA ASP A 100 4.00 12.29 -20.93
C ASP A 100 4.55 13.57 -21.59
N SER A 101 5.57 14.15 -20.95
CA SER A 101 6.19 15.40 -21.40
C SER A 101 6.89 15.29 -22.74
N LYS A 102 7.33 14.09 -23.15
CA LYS A 102 7.97 13.89 -24.45
C LYS A 102 6.99 14.07 -25.60
N HIS A 103 5.73 13.69 -25.40
CA HIS A 103 4.70 13.76 -26.43
C HIS A 103 3.66 14.87 -26.18
N ASN A 104 3.80 15.62 -25.09
CA ASN A 104 2.85 16.63 -24.62
C ASN A 104 1.41 16.11 -24.55
N LYS A 105 1.24 14.92 -23.97
CA LYS A 105 -0.06 14.24 -23.88
C LYS A 105 -0.23 13.54 -22.54
N TRP A 106 -1.47 13.27 -22.17
CA TRP A 106 -1.81 12.45 -21.02
C TRP A 106 -1.85 10.97 -21.40
N VAL A 107 -1.46 10.11 -20.47
CA VAL A 107 -1.46 8.66 -20.64
C VAL A 107 -2.30 8.02 -19.55
N ALA A 108 -3.17 7.08 -19.94
CA ALA A 108 -3.94 6.25 -19.04
C ALA A 108 -3.34 4.84 -18.95
N SER A 109 -3.29 4.28 -17.75
CA SER A 109 -2.83 2.92 -17.52
C SER A 109 -3.46 2.30 -16.27
N ILE A 110 -3.55 0.97 -16.25
CA ILE A 110 -4.02 0.18 -15.12
C ILE A 110 -3.07 -1.01 -14.89
N TYR A 111 -2.94 -1.49 -13.65
CA TYR A 111 -2.22 -2.73 -13.37
C TYR A 111 -3.22 -3.88 -13.17
N ALA A 112 -3.24 -4.84 -14.08
CA ALA A 112 -4.16 -5.96 -14.05
C ALA A 112 -3.44 -7.22 -14.53
N GLU A 113 -3.85 -8.38 -14.02
CA GLU A 113 -3.32 -9.68 -14.46
C GLU A 113 -1.79 -9.81 -14.33
N GLY A 114 -1.19 -9.09 -13.38
CA GLY A 114 0.26 -9.12 -13.16
C GLY A 114 1.08 -8.14 -14.00
N GLU A 115 0.45 -7.32 -14.85
CA GLU A 115 1.16 -6.36 -15.69
C GLU A 115 0.48 -4.99 -15.82
N LYS A 116 1.23 -3.99 -16.28
CA LYS A 116 0.72 -2.65 -16.55
C LYS A 116 0.14 -2.61 -17.97
N LYS A 117 -1.19 -2.44 -18.07
CA LYS A 117 -1.91 -2.28 -19.33
C LYS A 117 -1.97 -0.79 -19.71
N TYR A 118 -1.58 -0.48 -20.95
CA TYR A 118 -1.73 0.85 -21.53
C TYR A 118 -3.16 1.03 -22.06
N LEU A 119 -3.82 2.10 -21.66
CA LEU A 119 -5.24 2.36 -21.98
C LEU A 119 -5.41 3.44 -23.05
N GLY A 120 -4.32 4.12 -23.42
CA GLY A 120 -4.32 5.15 -24.44
C GLY A 120 -3.55 6.39 -24.02
N ARG A 121 -3.43 7.30 -24.99
CA ARG A 121 -2.79 8.60 -24.84
C ARG A 121 -3.68 9.66 -25.46
N PHE A 122 -4.01 10.68 -24.69
CA PHE A 122 -5.05 11.66 -25.00
C PHE A 122 -4.53 13.08 -24.80
N VAL A 123 -5.21 14.05 -25.41
CA VAL A 123 -4.91 15.48 -25.22
C VAL A 123 -5.48 15.98 -23.88
N ASP A 124 -6.63 15.45 -23.48
CA ASP A 124 -7.29 15.79 -22.23
C ASP A 124 -7.03 14.74 -21.14
N GLU A 125 -6.70 15.22 -19.95
CA GLU A 125 -6.50 14.42 -18.74
C GLU A 125 -7.79 13.69 -18.35
N LYS A 126 -8.95 14.32 -18.55
CA LYS A 126 -10.25 13.77 -18.18
C LYS A 126 -10.64 12.55 -19.03
N GLU A 127 -10.27 12.54 -20.30
CA GLU A 127 -10.48 11.38 -21.18
C GLU A 127 -9.63 10.18 -20.76
N CYS A 128 -8.38 10.41 -20.31
CA CYS A 128 -7.57 9.36 -19.68
C CYS A 128 -8.25 8.79 -18.42
N ALA A 129 -8.86 9.64 -17.61
CA ALA A 129 -9.53 9.23 -16.37
C ALA A 129 -10.80 8.41 -16.64
N LYS A 130 -11.57 8.74 -17.69
CA LYS A 130 -12.67 7.90 -18.19
C LYS A 130 -12.18 6.55 -18.70
N ALA A 131 -11.09 6.54 -19.48
CA ALA A 131 -10.48 5.29 -19.95
C ALA A 131 -10.03 4.39 -18.78
N TYR A 132 -9.49 5.00 -17.71
CA TYR A 132 -9.18 4.30 -16.48
C TYR A 132 -10.42 3.69 -15.81
N ASN A 133 -11.51 4.45 -15.66
CA ASN A 133 -12.76 3.94 -15.07
C ASN A 133 -13.32 2.74 -15.86
N ASN A 134 -13.32 2.83 -17.20
CA ASN A 134 -13.73 1.71 -18.05
C ASN A 134 -12.82 0.48 -17.86
N ALA A 135 -11.53 0.68 -17.61
CA ALA A 135 -10.60 -0.40 -17.33
C ALA A 135 -10.82 -1.03 -15.95
N VAL A 136 -11.24 -0.26 -14.93
CA VAL A 136 -11.66 -0.81 -13.63
C VAL A 136 -12.86 -1.73 -13.79
N LEU A 137 -13.86 -1.33 -14.58
CA LEU A 137 -15.01 -2.19 -14.90
C LEU A 137 -14.59 -3.46 -15.64
N LYS A 138 -13.69 -3.32 -16.62
CA LYS A 138 -13.26 -4.44 -17.47
C LYS A 138 -12.35 -5.45 -16.77
N TYR A 139 -11.36 -4.98 -16.02
CA TYR A 139 -10.28 -5.82 -15.50
C TYR A 139 -10.44 -6.19 -14.03
N TRP A 140 -11.21 -5.38 -13.28
CA TRP A 140 -11.44 -5.60 -11.86
C TRP A 140 -12.92 -5.75 -11.53
N ASP A 141 -13.81 -5.93 -12.52
CA ASP A 141 -15.26 -6.10 -12.30
C ASP A 141 -15.91 -4.96 -11.48
N GLY A 142 -15.37 -3.74 -11.64
CA GLY A 142 -15.82 -2.56 -10.88
C GLY A 142 -15.23 -2.47 -9.46
N ASP A 143 -14.43 -3.45 -9.05
CA ASP A 143 -13.80 -3.55 -7.74
C ASP A 143 -12.54 -2.66 -7.65
N GLY A 144 -12.74 -1.35 -7.58
CA GLY A 144 -11.62 -0.41 -7.44
C GLY A 144 -12.06 1.05 -7.38
N TYR A 145 -11.07 1.93 -7.24
CA TYR A 145 -11.30 3.37 -7.24
C TYR A 145 -11.78 3.84 -8.62
N LEU A 146 -12.89 4.58 -8.65
CA LEU A 146 -13.36 5.29 -9.84
C LEU A 146 -13.07 6.77 -9.70
N ASN A 147 -12.50 7.37 -10.74
CA ASN A 147 -12.29 8.80 -10.83
C ASN A 147 -13.63 9.53 -10.97
N ASP A 148 -13.75 10.69 -10.32
CA ASP A 148 -14.90 11.60 -10.48
C ASP A 148 -14.73 12.43 -11.76
N VAL A 149 -15.44 12.05 -12.83
CA VAL A 149 -15.33 12.60 -14.19
C VAL A 149 -16.70 12.83 -14.82
#